data_AF-A0A2V7XSX4-F1
#
_entry.id   AF-A0A2V7XSX4-F1
#
_cell.length_a   1.000
_cell.length_b   1.000
_cell.length_c   1.000
_cell.angle_alpha   90.00
_cell.angle_beta   90.00
_cell.angle_gamma   90.00
#
_symmetry.space_group_name_H-M   'P 1'
#
loop_
_entity.id
_entity.type
_entity.pdbx_description
1 polymer ?
#
loop_
_entity_poly.entity_id
_entity_poly.type
_entity_poly.pdbx_seq_one_letter_code
_entity_poly.pdbx_strand_id
1 'polypeptide(L)'
;MTRVCELRSLHLVTYENAMHLQQRLVALRQDNAIADQLLLLEHPPVITLGRGGDNANLLATPEALRAQRVRFYETTRGGDITYHGPGQIVGYPILHLGEGNRDVRKYVTKLEEVLIRAVAEFGITAIRAEGKRGIWVGENKIAAIGVRIARWVTSHGFALNVNTNLDHFRLITPCGIRGRGVTSIANEVGREIPIADVRSIVVAKFAEVFDRKIVPRAETIRLVKVMVHDDHRVLLLHRKPERGNFWQPITGSMEEGESPLDTARREIIEETGHSGDPQELDLLQSFMIESQFLESRYPAPIIASEKGFVARLSSQLPIRIDAEEHDDFGWRDWRRGCRVVRLSDCRER
;
A
#
# COMPACT_ATOMS: atom_id res chain seq x y z
N MET A 1 -21.33 13.73 20.37
CA MET A 1 -21.03 12.30 20.17
C MET A 1 -19.79 12.18 19.31
N THR A 2 -18.75 11.52 19.80
CA THR A 2 -17.50 11.26 19.06
C THR A 2 -17.83 10.41 17.82
N ARG A 3 -17.37 10.85 16.65
CA ARG A 3 -17.61 10.12 15.39
C ARG A 3 -16.74 8.88 15.31
N VAL A 4 -17.30 7.79 14.77
CA VAL A 4 -16.54 6.57 14.47
C VAL A 4 -15.64 6.80 13.25
N CYS A 5 -14.41 6.31 13.31
CA CYS A 5 -13.50 6.22 12.18
C CYS A 5 -12.93 4.80 12.12
N GLU A 6 -13.13 4.11 10.99
CA GLU A 6 -12.64 2.75 10.80
C GLU A 6 -11.17 2.75 10.39
N LEU A 7 -10.33 2.01 11.13
CA LEU A 7 -8.92 1.85 10.83
C LEU A 7 -8.72 0.63 9.93
N ARG A 8 -8.07 0.84 8.79
CA ARG A 8 -7.56 -0.22 7.93
C ARG A 8 -6.03 -0.17 7.95
N SER A 9 -5.42 -1.08 8.71
CA SER A 9 -3.97 -1.26 8.71
C SER A 9 -3.61 -2.22 7.59
N LEU A 10 -3.26 -1.68 6.43
CA LEU A 10 -2.90 -2.44 5.24
C LEU A 10 -1.38 -2.67 5.19
N HIS A 11 -0.95 -3.60 4.35
CA HIS A 11 0.45 -3.94 4.16
C HIS A 11 1.09 -3.06 3.08
N LEU A 12 1.91 -3.64 2.20
CA LEU A 12 2.35 -2.96 0.98
C LEU A 12 1.16 -2.84 0.02
N VAL A 13 0.91 -1.64 -0.49
CA VAL A 13 -0.15 -1.38 -1.47
C VAL A 13 0.48 -0.63 -2.63
N THR A 14 0.30 -1.06 -3.88
CA THR A 14 0.74 -0.24 -5.03
C THR A 14 0.04 1.11 -5.00
N TYR A 15 0.69 2.15 -5.53
CA TYR A 15 0.13 3.50 -5.46
C TYR A 15 -1.24 3.56 -6.17
N GLU A 16 -1.35 2.89 -7.32
CA GLU A 16 -2.56 2.73 -8.13
C GLU A 16 -3.71 2.08 -7.35
N ASN A 17 -3.44 0.94 -6.70
CA ASN A 17 -4.46 0.24 -5.91
C ASN A 17 -4.92 1.09 -4.73
N ALA A 18 -4.01 1.81 -4.07
CA ALA A 18 -4.39 2.74 -3.01
C ALA A 18 -5.20 3.93 -3.53
N MET A 19 -4.93 4.41 -4.75
CA MET A 19 -5.70 5.48 -5.38
C MET A 19 -7.12 5.01 -5.71
N HIS A 20 -7.28 3.82 -6.30
CA HIS A 20 -8.60 3.24 -6.57
C HIS A 20 -9.39 2.98 -5.28
N LEU A 21 -8.74 2.41 -4.25
CA LEU A 21 -9.36 2.20 -2.95
C LEU A 21 -9.82 3.52 -2.31
N GLN A 22 -8.98 4.56 -2.35
CA GLN A 22 -9.36 5.89 -1.87
C GLN A 22 -10.55 6.46 -2.64
N GLN A 23 -10.57 6.35 -3.97
CA GLN A 23 -11.69 6.83 -4.78
C GLN A 23 -13.00 6.13 -4.39
N ARG A 24 -12.97 4.80 -4.22
CA ARG A 24 -14.13 4.00 -3.81
C ARG A 24 -14.62 4.40 -2.42
N LEU A 25 -13.72 4.51 -1.44
CA LEU A 25 -14.06 4.89 -0.07
C LEU A 25 -14.55 6.34 0.02
N VAL A 26 -13.98 7.26 -0.76
CA VAL A 26 -14.45 8.65 -0.84
C VAL A 26 -15.88 8.69 -1.37
N ALA A 27 -16.20 7.96 -2.44
CA ALA A 27 -17.55 7.91 -2.99
C ALA A 27 -18.55 7.39 -1.95
N LEU A 28 -18.27 6.24 -1.34
CA LEU A 28 -19.10 5.67 -0.28
C LEU A 28 -19.28 6.62 0.90
N ARG A 29 -18.21 7.33 1.29
CA ARG A 29 -18.27 8.29 2.39
C ARG A 29 -19.08 9.53 2.03
N GLN A 30 -18.96 10.04 0.80
CA GLN A 30 -19.75 11.18 0.31
C GLN A 30 -21.25 10.88 0.31
N ASP A 31 -21.61 9.62 0.09
CA ASP A 31 -23.00 9.15 0.11
C ASP A 31 -23.46 8.70 1.51
N ASN A 32 -22.62 8.91 2.53
CA ASN A 32 -22.84 8.48 3.92
C ASN A 32 -23.10 6.97 4.09
N ALA A 33 -22.66 6.14 3.14
CA ALA A 33 -22.81 4.68 3.19
C ALA A 33 -21.84 3.99 4.17
N ILE A 34 -20.75 4.68 4.53
CA ILE A 34 -19.73 4.19 5.47
C ILE A 34 -19.32 5.29 6.47
N ALA A 35 -18.71 4.87 7.58
CA ALA A 35 -18.07 5.78 8.54
C ALA A 35 -16.81 6.44 7.95
N ASP A 36 -16.26 7.45 8.65
CA ASP A 36 -14.92 7.99 8.35
C ASP A 36 -13.91 6.83 8.32
N GLN A 37 -12.86 6.94 7.51
CA GLN A 37 -11.82 5.89 7.39
C GLN A 37 -10.43 6.47 7.66
N LEU A 38 -9.55 5.66 8.24
CA LEU A 38 -8.11 5.90 8.31
C LEU A 38 -7.40 4.68 7.70
N LEU A 39 -6.78 4.87 6.53
CA LEU A 39 -5.89 3.87 5.96
C LEU A 39 -4.47 4.15 6.45
N LEU A 40 -3.77 3.13 6.97
CA LEU A 40 -2.33 3.16 7.20
C LEU A 40 -1.69 2.06 6.38
N LEU A 41 -0.68 2.39 5.58
CA LEU A 41 -0.04 1.47 4.66
C LEU A 41 1.40 1.88 4.35
N GLU A 42 2.08 1.05 3.58
CA GLU A 42 3.34 1.38 2.92
C GLU A 42 3.17 1.21 1.41
N HIS A 43 3.93 1.96 0.62
CA HIS A 43 3.99 1.78 -0.82
C HIS A 43 5.28 1.06 -1.22
N PRO A 44 5.27 0.23 -2.26
CA PRO A 44 6.49 -0.06 -3.02
C PRO A 44 7.14 1.26 -3.50
N PRO A 45 8.46 1.27 -3.79
CA PRO A 45 9.15 2.50 -4.18
C PRO A 45 8.47 3.22 -5.35
N VAL A 46 8.00 4.43 -5.10
CA VAL A 46 7.27 5.25 -6.08
C VAL A 46 7.55 6.73 -5.83
N ILE A 47 7.84 7.45 -6.91
CA ILE A 47 7.83 8.91 -6.96
C ILE A 47 6.49 9.35 -7.53
N THR A 48 5.85 10.30 -6.86
CA THR A 48 4.56 10.82 -7.28
C THR A 48 4.64 12.31 -7.59
N LEU A 49 4.06 12.73 -8.70
CA LEU A 49 3.94 14.13 -9.09
C LEU A 49 2.50 14.61 -8.85
N GLY A 50 2.30 15.56 -7.94
CA GLY A 50 0.99 16.13 -7.64
C GLY A 50 0.52 17.12 -8.71
N ARG A 51 -0.73 17.60 -8.57
CA ARG A 51 -1.40 18.46 -9.57
C ARG A 51 -0.70 19.80 -9.82
N GLY A 52 -0.01 20.33 -8.81
CA GLY A 52 0.75 21.58 -8.91
C GLY A 52 2.23 21.35 -9.10
N GLY A 53 2.63 20.14 -9.50
CA GLY A 53 4.02 19.75 -9.61
C GLY A 53 4.65 20.13 -10.93
N ASP A 54 5.96 20.31 -10.91
CA ASP A 54 6.80 20.57 -12.07
C ASP A 54 7.61 19.31 -12.40
N ASN A 55 7.52 18.84 -13.63
CA ASN A 55 8.30 17.69 -14.11
C ASN A 55 9.80 17.94 -14.02
N ALA A 56 10.26 19.20 -14.04
CA ALA A 56 11.66 19.55 -13.81
C ALA A 56 12.18 19.15 -12.42
N ASN A 57 11.28 18.87 -11.47
CA ASN A 57 11.65 18.38 -10.15
C ASN A 57 11.95 16.87 -10.12
N LEU A 58 11.69 16.14 -11.21
CA LEU A 58 12.20 14.77 -11.37
C LEU A 58 13.63 14.83 -11.93
N LEU A 59 14.61 14.50 -11.08
CA LEU A 59 16.03 14.52 -11.47
C LEU A 59 16.48 13.21 -12.12
N ALA A 60 15.81 12.10 -11.77
CA ALA A 60 16.16 10.79 -12.24
C ALA A 60 15.72 10.55 -13.70
N THR A 61 16.60 9.94 -14.49
CA THR A 61 16.24 9.42 -15.81
C THR A 61 15.35 8.17 -15.67
N PRO A 62 14.57 7.82 -16.71
CA PRO A 62 13.82 6.56 -16.73
C PRO A 62 14.68 5.32 -16.44
N GLU A 63 15.94 5.33 -16.88
CA GLU A 63 16.91 4.25 -16.64
C GLU A 63 17.30 4.17 -15.16
N ALA A 64 17.54 5.32 -14.51
CA ALA A 64 17.84 5.38 -13.08
C ALA A 64 16.65 4.89 -12.24
N LEU A 65 15.42 5.29 -12.60
CA LEU A 65 14.20 4.81 -11.97
C LEU A 65 14.05 3.29 -12.10
N ARG A 66 14.27 2.73 -13.29
CA ARG A 66 14.24 1.27 -13.51
C ARG A 66 15.31 0.53 -12.73
N ALA A 67 16.54 1.05 -12.71
CA ALA A 67 17.67 0.45 -12.00
C ALA A 67 17.41 0.38 -10.48
N GLN A 68 16.79 1.41 -9.92
CA GLN A 68 16.43 1.47 -8.49
C GLN A 68 15.04 0.89 -8.18
N ARG A 69 14.35 0.35 -9.20
CA ARG A 69 12.99 -0.20 -9.09
C ARG A 69 11.98 0.81 -8.50
N VAL A 70 12.17 2.09 -8.81
CA VAL A 70 11.29 3.18 -8.39
C VAL A 70 10.31 3.48 -9.51
N ARG A 71 9.01 3.40 -9.22
CA ARG A 71 7.95 3.78 -10.16
C ARG A 71 7.79 5.30 -10.21
N PHE A 72 7.26 5.83 -11.31
CA PHE A 72 6.82 7.22 -11.41
C PHE A 72 5.32 7.27 -11.70
N TYR A 73 4.58 8.10 -10.96
CA TYR A 73 3.13 8.19 -11.08
C TYR A 73 2.62 9.63 -10.94
N GLU A 74 1.86 10.12 -11.92
CA GLU A 74 1.19 11.42 -11.83
C GLU A 74 -0.14 11.28 -11.09
N THR A 75 -0.39 12.15 -10.11
CA THR A 75 -1.49 12.00 -9.15
C THR A 75 -2.25 13.29 -8.93
N THR A 76 -3.45 13.17 -8.35
CA THR A 76 -4.37 14.30 -8.16
C THR A 76 -4.21 15.05 -6.84
N ARG A 77 -3.27 14.64 -5.98
CA ARG A 77 -3.03 15.32 -4.69
C ARG A 77 -2.50 16.73 -4.91
N GLY A 78 -2.71 17.59 -3.90
CA GLY A 78 -1.98 18.85 -3.79
C GLY A 78 -0.48 18.63 -3.57
N GLY A 79 0.29 19.70 -3.78
CA GLY A 79 1.75 19.69 -3.72
C GLY A 79 2.39 19.26 -5.04
N ASP A 80 3.71 19.21 -5.02
CA ASP A 80 4.58 18.95 -6.17
C ASP A 80 5.06 17.49 -6.14
N ILE A 81 6.36 17.19 -6.17
CA ILE A 81 6.92 15.85 -6.24
C ILE A 81 7.25 15.30 -4.84
N THR A 82 7.06 14.00 -4.62
CA THR A 82 7.52 13.32 -3.40
C THR A 82 7.81 11.84 -3.67
N TYR A 83 8.58 11.23 -2.77
CA TYR A 83 8.86 9.80 -2.75
C TYR A 83 8.04 9.08 -1.67
N HIS A 84 7.65 7.84 -1.97
CA HIS A 84 7.11 6.85 -1.05
C HIS A 84 7.80 5.50 -1.23
N GLY A 85 7.95 4.74 -0.14
CA GLY A 85 8.56 3.42 -0.18
C GLY A 85 8.45 2.65 1.14
N PRO A 86 8.98 1.42 1.19
CA PRO A 86 9.05 0.64 2.41
C PRO A 86 9.74 1.41 3.55
N GLY A 87 9.25 1.22 4.78
CA GLY A 87 9.70 1.96 5.95
C GLY A 87 9.14 3.39 6.03
N GLN A 88 8.26 3.81 5.12
CA GLN A 88 7.52 5.08 5.21
C GLN A 88 6.04 4.82 5.48
N ILE A 89 5.54 5.24 6.64
CA ILE A 89 4.12 5.09 6.95
C ILE A 89 3.34 6.16 6.19
N VAL A 90 2.47 5.71 5.29
CA VAL A 90 1.55 6.56 4.54
C VAL A 90 0.16 6.44 5.16
N GLY A 91 -0.42 7.58 5.52
CA GLY A 91 -1.75 7.67 6.09
C GLY A 91 -2.71 8.38 5.17
N TYR A 92 -3.86 7.76 4.91
CA TYR A 92 -4.96 8.34 4.14
C TYR A 92 -6.23 8.45 4.98
N PRO A 93 -6.43 9.57 5.70
CA PRO A 93 -7.68 9.84 6.37
C PRO A 93 -8.75 10.26 5.35
N ILE A 94 -9.83 9.50 5.28
CA ILE A 94 -11.01 9.75 4.43
C ILE A 94 -12.15 10.16 5.36
N LEU A 95 -12.21 11.46 5.63
CA LEU A 95 -13.07 12.05 6.64
C LEU A 95 -14.07 12.99 5.98
N HIS A 96 -15.32 12.96 6.44
CA HIS A 96 -16.27 14.01 6.08
C HIS A 96 -16.12 15.20 7.05
N LEU A 97 -15.62 16.33 6.55
CA LEU A 97 -15.32 17.52 7.37
C LEU A 97 -16.60 18.19 7.93
N GLY A 98 -17.77 17.90 7.36
CA GLY A 98 -19.06 18.40 7.86
C GLY A 98 -19.27 19.89 7.55
N GLU A 99 -20.36 20.47 8.04
CA GLU A 99 -20.72 21.86 7.72
C GLU A 99 -19.93 22.89 8.56
N GLY A 100 -19.54 22.54 9.79
CA GLY A 100 -18.80 23.42 10.71
C GLY A 100 -17.28 23.26 10.76
N ASN A 101 -16.68 22.30 10.03
CA ASN A 101 -15.21 22.15 9.95
C ASN A 101 -14.70 22.21 8.50
N ARG A 102 -15.35 23.03 7.67
CA ARG A 102 -14.99 23.30 6.26
C ARG A 102 -13.73 24.17 6.13
N ASP A 103 -12.67 23.77 6.83
CA ASP A 103 -11.41 24.49 6.85
C ASP A 103 -10.25 23.52 6.56
N VAL A 104 -9.74 23.64 5.34
CA VAL A 104 -8.62 22.84 4.84
C VAL A 104 -7.34 23.12 5.64
N ARG A 105 -7.12 24.37 6.06
CA ARG A 105 -5.92 24.73 6.83
C ARG A 105 -5.99 24.10 8.20
N LYS A 106 -7.12 24.23 8.90
CA LYS A 106 -7.35 23.56 10.19
C LYS A 106 -7.19 22.04 10.09
N TYR A 107 -7.73 21.42 9.04
CA TYR A 107 -7.54 19.98 8.79
C TYR A 107 -6.06 19.60 8.66
N VAL A 108 -5.30 20.31 7.83
CA VAL A 108 -3.87 20.06 7.65
C VAL A 108 -3.08 20.30 8.93
N THR A 109 -3.37 21.38 9.68
CA THR A 109 -2.73 21.67 10.96
C THR A 109 -2.98 20.58 12.01
N LYS A 110 -4.17 19.95 11.97
CA LYS A 110 -4.46 18.78 12.80
C LYS A 110 -3.65 17.56 12.37
N LEU A 111 -3.46 17.31 11.07
CA LEU A 111 -2.55 16.25 10.63
C LEU A 111 -1.10 16.50 11.08
N GLU A 112 -0.62 17.74 10.95
CA GLU A 112 0.70 18.13 11.47
C GLU A 112 0.79 17.88 12.99
N GLU A 113 -0.27 18.18 13.74
CA GLU A 113 -0.32 17.95 15.19
C GLU A 113 -0.24 16.46 15.54
N VAL A 114 -0.98 15.60 14.83
CA VAL A 114 -0.91 14.14 15.00
C VAL A 114 0.54 13.66 14.85
N LEU A 115 1.21 14.13 13.80
CA LEU A 115 2.56 13.68 13.48
C LEU A 115 3.60 14.24 14.47
N ILE A 116 3.48 15.51 14.89
CA ILE A 116 4.35 16.11 15.91
C ILE A 116 4.24 15.32 17.22
N ARG A 117 3.01 15.04 17.67
CA ARG A 117 2.79 14.23 18.88
C ARG A 117 3.30 12.81 18.73
N ALA A 118 3.18 12.21 17.55
CA ALA A 118 3.64 10.86 17.30
C ALA A 118 5.17 10.76 17.36
N VAL A 119 5.90 11.68 16.73
CA VAL A 119 7.38 11.66 16.76
C VAL A 119 7.95 12.05 18.13
N ALA A 120 7.21 12.84 18.91
CA ALA A 120 7.60 13.20 20.28
C ALA A 120 7.71 11.98 21.22
N GLU A 121 6.95 10.90 20.98
CA GLU A 121 7.07 9.63 21.74
C GLU A 121 8.44 8.96 21.56
N PHE A 122 9.19 9.35 20.52
CA PHE A 122 10.56 8.89 20.26
C PHE A 122 11.62 9.92 20.71
N GLY A 123 11.23 10.96 21.44
CA GLY A 123 12.12 12.04 21.86
C GLY A 123 12.46 13.05 20.75
N ILE A 124 11.74 13.02 19.62
CA ILE A 124 12.01 13.88 18.47
C ILE A 124 11.18 15.17 18.59
N THR A 125 11.85 16.31 18.63
CA THR A 125 11.20 17.63 18.58
C THR A 125 11.00 18.05 17.12
N ALA A 126 9.76 17.94 16.62
CA ALA A 126 9.39 18.41 15.29
C ALA A 126 8.54 19.67 15.34
N ILE A 127 8.72 20.54 14.33
CA ILE A 127 8.01 21.82 14.21
C ILE A 127 7.26 21.95 12.88
N ARG A 128 6.35 22.92 12.83
CA ARG A 128 5.76 23.43 11.58
C ARG A 128 6.67 24.54 11.05
N ALA A 129 6.98 24.51 9.77
CA ALA A 129 7.75 25.57 9.13
C ALA A 129 6.80 26.51 8.38
N GLU A 130 6.96 27.82 8.59
CA GLU A 130 6.12 28.83 7.95
C GLU A 130 6.17 28.70 6.42
N GLY A 131 5.01 28.75 5.78
CA GLY A 131 4.88 28.60 4.32
C GLY A 131 5.15 27.17 3.79
N LYS A 132 5.49 26.19 4.65
CA LYS A 132 5.88 24.84 4.23
C LYS A 132 5.01 23.77 4.87
N ARG A 133 4.36 22.94 4.05
CA ARG A 133 3.55 21.82 4.52
C ARG A 133 4.39 20.67 5.03
N GLY A 134 3.88 19.98 6.05
CA GLY A 134 4.56 18.86 6.71
C GLY A 134 5.24 19.28 8.00
N ILE A 135 5.99 18.34 8.60
CA ILE A 135 6.69 18.56 9.88
C ILE A 135 8.19 18.36 9.70
N TRP A 136 8.97 19.08 10.51
CA TRP A 136 10.40 19.29 10.30
C TRP A 136 11.18 19.12 11.59
N VAL A 137 12.36 18.50 11.50
CA VAL A 137 13.36 18.44 12.58
C VAL A 137 14.54 19.30 12.15
N GLY A 138 14.71 20.45 12.82
CA GLY A 138 15.57 21.51 12.32
C GLY A 138 15.20 21.89 10.87
N GLU A 139 16.15 21.74 9.96
CA GLU A 139 15.97 22.02 8.53
C GLU A 139 15.51 20.79 7.72
N ASN A 140 15.39 19.60 8.34
CA ASN A 140 15.10 18.35 7.64
C ASN A 140 13.61 17.97 7.74
N LYS A 141 12.96 17.68 6.61
CA LYS A 141 11.56 17.23 6.61
C LYS A 141 11.47 15.77 7.06
N ILE A 142 10.68 15.50 8.10
CA ILE A 142 10.43 14.13 8.58
C ILE A 142 9.09 13.56 8.09
N ALA A 143 8.11 14.42 7.80
CA ALA A 143 6.87 13.99 7.18
C ALA A 143 6.32 14.99 6.15
N ALA A 144 5.83 14.47 5.03
CA ALA A 144 5.12 15.23 4.01
C ALA A 144 3.61 15.15 4.23
N ILE A 145 2.89 16.23 3.88
CA ILE A 145 1.43 16.26 3.91
C ILE A 145 0.93 16.84 2.59
N GLY A 146 0.08 16.07 1.91
CA GLY A 146 -0.54 16.42 0.64
C GLY A 146 -1.94 15.83 0.61
N VAL A 147 -2.95 16.69 0.61
CA VAL A 147 -4.36 16.30 0.74
C VAL A 147 -5.15 16.78 -0.48
N ARG A 148 -6.26 16.11 -0.76
CA ARG A 148 -7.31 16.56 -1.67
C ARG A 148 -8.63 16.55 -0.91
N ILE A 149 -9.51 17.50 -1.21
CA ILE A 149 -10.86 17.54 -0.64
C ILE A 149 -11.85 17.71 -1.79
N ALA A 150 -12.85 16.85 -1.83
CA ALA A 150 -13.94 16.90 -2.80
C ALA A 150 -15.26 16.61 -2.09
N ARG A 151 -16.28 17.46 -2.30
CA ARG A 151 -17.57 17.42 -1.57
C ARG A 151 -17.37 17.28 -0.05
N TRP A 152 -16.39 18.00 0.50
CA TRP A 152 -16.02 17.98 1.93
C TRP A 152 -15.53 16.65 2.49
N VAL A 153 -15.24 15.67 1.64
CA VAL A 153 -14.57 14.42 2.00
C VAL A 153 -13.10 14.50 1.61
N THR A 154 -12.22 14.15 2.55
CA THR A 154 -10.76 14.17 2.35
C THR A 154 -10.27 12.92 1.63
N SER A 155 -9.17 13.06 0.89
CA SER A 155 -8.35 11.96 0.38
C SER A 155 -6.88 12.37 0.34
N HIS A 156 -6.01 11.40 0.06
CA HIS A 156 -4.60 11.47 0.36
C HIS A 156 -4.38 11.78 1.85
N GLY A 157 -3.29 12.41 2.25
CA GLY A 157 -2.98 12.56 3.66
C GLY A 157 -1.53 12.89 3.91
N PHE A 158 -0.84 12.00 4.63
CA PHE A 158 0.53 12.21 5.07
C PHE A 158 1.43 11.03 4.75
N ALA A 159 2.73 11.28 4.75
CA ALA A 159 3.79 10.30 4.61
C ALA A 159 4.87 10.59 5.65
N LEU A 160 5.00 9.73 6.65
CA LEU A 160 5.94 9.84 7.76
C LEU A 160 7.14 8.92 7.51
N ASN A 161 8.34 9.49 7.47
CA ASN A 161 9.55 8.72 7.28
C ASN A 161 9.94 8.00 8.58
N VAL A 162 9.93 6.67 8.59
CA VAL A 162 10.29 5.86 9.77
C VAL A 162 11.65 5.20 9.57
N ASN A 163 11.69 4.11 8.81
CA ASN A 163 12.92 3.42 8.36
C ASN A 163 13.14 3.64 6.86
N THR A 164 12.61 4.76 6.33
CA THR A 164 12.56 5.04 4.89
C THR A 164 13.95 5.11 4.30
N ASN A 165 14.15 4.50 3.12
CA ASN A 165 15.35 4.72 2.33
C ASN A 165 15.38 6.19 1.83
N LEU A 166 16.13 7.03 2.52
CA LEU A 166 16.21 8.46 2.24
C LEU A 166 17.02 8.78 0.96
N ASP A 167 17.85 7.85 0.46
CA ASP A 167 18.63 8.07 -0.76
C ASP A 167 17.73 8.25 -1.99
N HIS A 168 16.54 7.65 -2.00
CA HIS A 168 15.57 7.84 -3.09
C HIS A 168 15.02 9.27 -3.18
N PHE A 169 15.11 10.09 -2.11
CA PHE A 169 14.79 11.51 -2.22
C PHE A 169 15.81 12.29 -3.07
N ARG A 170 17.01 11.75 -3.33
CA ARG A 170 18.00 12.35 -4.24
C ARG A 170 17.59 12.25 -5.72
N LEU A 171 16.59 11.43 -6.04
CA LEU A 171 16.02 11.29 -7.38
C LEU A 171 15.11 12.47 -7.75
N ILE A 172 14.79 13.34 -6.80
CA ILE A 172 13.83 14.44 -6.94
C ILE A 172 14.36 15.73 -6.31
N THR A 173 13.82 16.86 -6.74
CA THR A 173 13.95 18.15 -6.04
C THR A 173 12.61 18.47 -5.38
N PRO A 174 12.39 18.17 -4.10
CA PRO A 174 11.10 18.43 -3.49
C PRO A 174 10.82 19.94 -3.37
N CYS A 175 9.60 20.37 -3.68
CA CYS A 175 9.19 21.77 -3.55
C CYS A 175 9.42 22.34 -2.14
N GLY A 176 10.00 23.54 -2.08
CA GLY A 176 10.27 24.30 -0.85
C GLY A 176 11.53 23.88 -0.08
N ILE A 177 12.37 23.00 -0.66
CA ILE A 177 13.54 22.38 -0.02
C ILE A 177 14.87 22.70 -0.75
N ARG A 178 14.95 23.75 -1.59
CA ARG A 178 16.28 24.22 -2.05
C ARG A 178 17.14 24.59 -0.83
N GLY A 179 18.13 23.76 -0.51
CA GLY A 179 19.02 23.92 0.65
C GLY A 179 18.59 23.22 1.94
N ARG A 180 17.59 22.34 1.94
CA ARG A 180 17.12 21.59 3.12
C ARG A 180 17.14 20.07 2.88
N GLY A 181 17.12 19.27 3.94
CA GLY A 181 17.17 17.81 3.82
C GLY A 181 15.84 17.12 4.10
N VAL A 182 15.89 15.79 4.08
CA VAL A 182 14.85 14.90 4.62
C VAL A 182 15.48 14.07 5.74
N THR A 183 14.69 13.67 6.71
CA THR A 183 15.10 12.77 7.80
C THR A 183 14.01 11.71 8.05
N SER A 184 14.28 10.79 8.96
CA SER A 184 13.37 9.73 9.39
C SER A 184 13.48 9.50 10.89
N ILE A 185 12.49 8.85 11.50
CA ILE A 185 12.57 8.49 12.93
C ILE A 185 13.84 7.66 13.21
N ALA A 186 14.16 6.71 12.33
CA ALA A 186 15.35 5.87 12.51
C ALA A 186 16.65 6.67 12.48
N ASN A 187 16.75 7.68 11.61
CA ASN A 187 17.92 8.54 11.52
C ASN A 187 18.07 9.44 12.76
N GLU A 188 16.97 10.02 13.26
CA GLU A 188 16.99 10.87 14.45
C GLU A 188 17.27 10.08 15.74
N VAL A 189 16.84 8.83 15.83
CA VAL A 189 17.06 7.96 17.01
C VAL A 189 18.36 7.13 16.90
N GLY A 190 18.90 6.96 15.69
CA GLY A 190 20.12 6.20 15.43
C GLY A 190 19.93 4.68 15.31
N ARG A 191 18.70 4.20 15.13
CA ARG A 191 18.38 2.77 14.92
C ARG A 191 17.02 2.59 14.25
N GLU A 192 16.80 1.43 13.62
CA GLU A 192 15.48 1.09 13.09
C GLU A 192 14.43 0.95 14.20
N ILE A 193 13.20 1.35 13.86
CA ILE A 193 12.04 1.29 14.75
C ILE A 193 11.01 0.31 14.17
N PRO A 194 10.39 -0.58 14.98
CA PRO A 194 9.31 -1.42 14.50
C PRO A 194 8.15 -0.59 13.94
N ILE A 195 7.81 -0.82 12.67
CA ILE A 195 6.74 -0.06 11.99
C ILE A 195 5.41 -0.18 12.72
N ALA A 196 5.12 -1.33 13.32
CA ALA A 196 3.91 -1.58 14.09
C ALA A 196 3.76 -0.63 15.30
N ASP A 197 4.86 -0.30 15.98
CA ASP A 197 4.86 0.61 17.14
C ASP A 197 4.49 2.03 16.69
N VAL A 198 5.13 2.50 15.61
CA VAL A 198 4.85 3.83 15.06
C VAL A 198 3.41 3.91 14.53
N ARG A 199 2.90 2.86 13.86
CA ARG A 199 1.49 2.80 13.42
C ARG A 199 0.54 2.95 14.61
N SER A 200 0.79 2.21 15.69
CA SER A 200 -0.05 2.24 16.91
C SER A 200 -0.07 3.63 17.55
N ILE A 201 1.08 4.29 17.64
CA ILE A 201 1.20 5.66 18.15
C ILE A 201 0.45 6.65 17.24
N VAL A 202 0.64 6.58 15.92
CA VAL A 202 -0.05 7.45 14.96
C VAL A 202 -1.56 7.30 15.08
N VAL A 203 -2.09 6.08 15.22
CA VAL A 203 -3.52 5.82 15.43
C VAL A 203 -4.02 6.47 16.72
N ALA A 204 -3.28 6.31 17.83
CA ALA A 204 -3.66 6.89 19.11
C ALA A 204 -3.70 8.43 19.05
N LYS A 205 -2.64 9.06 18.53
CA LYS A 205 -2.58 10.52 18.39
C LYS A 205 -3.63 11.04 17.40
N PHE A 206 -3.93 10.28 16.35
CA PHE A 206 -5.02 10.60 15.42
C PHE A 206 -6.38 10.59 16.13
N ALA A 207 -6.68 9.56 16.91
CA ALA A 207 -7.92 9.46 17.67
C ALA A 207 -8.12 10.66 18.61
N GLU A 208 -7.08 11.04 19.35
CA GLU A 208 -7.08 12.18 20.26
C GLU A 208 -7.28 13.51 19.53
N VAL A 209 -6.43 13.82 18.54
CA VAL A 209 -6.44 15.11 17.86
C VAL A 209 -7.73 15.30 17.06
N PHE A 210 -8.21 14.24 16.40
CA PHE A 210 -9.43 14.31 15.60
C PHE A 210 -10.72 14.14 16.38
N ASP A 211 -10.67 13.77 17.66
CA ASP A 211 -11.82 13.33 18.46
C ASP A 211 -12.61 12.27 17.66
N ARG A 212 -11.97 11.12 17.48
CA ARG A 212 -12.53 9.97 16.75
C ARG A 212 -12.41 8.70 17.57
N LYS A 213 -13.48 7.92 17.59
CA LYS A 213 -13.44 6.54 18.10
C LYS A 213 -12.91 5.67 16.97
N ILE A 214 -11.67 5.21 17.11
CA ILE A 214 -11.07 4.31 16.13
C ILE A 214 -11.60 2.89 16.33
N VAL A 215 -12.08 2.29 15.25
CA VAL A 215 -12.56 0.90 15.23
C VAL A 215 -11.75 0.14 14.17
N PRO A 216 -10.94 -0.86 14.55
CA PRO A 216 -10.23 -1.67 13.57
C PRO A 216 -11.19 -2.39 12.64
N ARG A 217 -10.86 -2.41 11.34
CA ARG A 217 -11.57 -3.17 10.32
C ARG A 217 -10.61 -4.16 9.69
N ALA A 218 -10.89 -5.44 9.89
CA ALA A 218 -10.13 -6.52 9.27
C ALA A 218 -10.29 -6.50 7.74
N GLU A 219 -9.33 -7.15 7.09
CA GLU A 219 -9.37 -7.44 5.67
C GLU A 219 -10.56 -8.36 5.35
N THR A 220 -11.08 -8.23 4.13
CA THR A 220 -12.23 -9.03 3.71
C THR A 220 -11.82 -10.46 3.38
N ILE A 221 -10.64 -10.63 2.76
CA ILE A 221 -10.12 -11.91 2.29
C ILE A 221 -8.62 -11.97 2.60
N ARG A 222 -8.12 -13.15 2.95
CA ARG A 222 -6.69 -13.41 3.12
C ARG A 222 -6.26 -14.44 2.09
N LEU A 223 -5.20 -14.15 1.35
CA LEU A 223 -4.72 -14.96 0.24
C LEU A 223 -3.28 -15.39 0.46
N VAL A 224 -2.90 -16.48 -0.19
CA VAL A 224 -1.51 -16.86 -0.42
C VAL A 224 -1.22 -16.85 -1.91
N LYS A 225 0.01 -16.52 -2.27
CA LYS A 225 0.54 -16.64 -3.63
C LYS A 225 1.80 -17.48 -3.58
N VAL A 226 1.84 -18.56 -4.34
CA VAL A 226 2.99 -19.47 -4.39
C VAL A 226 3.64 -19.44 -5.76
N MET A 227 4.89 -19.00 -5.79
CA MET A 227 5.74 -19.02 -6.97
C MET A 227 6.42 -20.38 -7.09
N VAL A 228 5.80 -21.31 -7.80
CA VAL A 228 6.39 -22.64 -8.07
C VAL A 228 7.44 -22.52 -9.18
N HIS A 229 8.66 -23.00 -8.95
CA HIS A 229 9.77 -22.93 -9.92
C HIS A 229 10.64 -24.19 -9.99
N ASP A 230 11.38 -24.32 -11.10
CA ASP A 230 12.44 -25.33 -11.30
C ASP A 230 13.86 -24.71 -11.31
N ASP A 231 13.97 -23.47 -10.82
CA ASP A 231 15.11 -22.52 -10.86
C ASP A 231 15.15 -21.66 -12.12
N HIS A 232 14.88 -22.25 -13.27
CA HIS A 232 14.98 -21.55 -14.57
C HIS A 232 13.65 -20.99 -15.03
N ARG A 233 12.56 -21.63 -14.62
CA ARG A 233 11.19 -21.38 -15.04
C ARG A 233 10.26 -21.33 -13.84
N VAL A 234 9.17 -20.61 -14.03
CA VAL A 234 8.03 -20.52 -13.13
C VAL A 234 6.84 -21.23 -13.75
N LEU A 235 6.08 -21.97 -12.94
CA LEU A 235 4.80 -22.54 -13.31
C LEU A 235 3.71 -21.45 -13.20
N LEU A 236 2.96 -21.25 -14.28
CA LEU A 236 1.77 -20.42 -14.28
C LEU A 236 0.56 -21.27 -14.69
N LEU A 237 -0.60 -20.92 -14.14
CA LEU A 237 -1.89 -21.51 -14.41
C LEU A 237 -2.77 -20.49 -15.14
N HIS A 238 -3.53 -20.94 -16.12
CA HIS A 238 -4.51 -20.11 -16.80
C HIS A 238 -5.86 -20.28 -16.12
N ARG A 239 -6.44 -19.18 -15.64
CA ARG A 239 -7.81 -19.20 -15.10
C ARG A 239 -8.79 -19.28 -16.25
N LYS A 240 -9.82 -20.11 -16.06
CA LYS A 240 -10.93 -20.21 -17.01
C LYS A 240 -11.57 -18.86 -17.34
N PRO A 241 -12.17 -18.70 -18.53
CA PRO A 241 -12.81 -17.45 -18.94
C PRO A 241 -13.83 -16.91 -17.92
N GLU A 242 -14.61 -17.79 -17.29
CA GLU A 242 -15.64 -17.43 -16.31
C GLU A 242 -15.04 -16.95 -14.98
N ARG A 243 -13.75 -17.21 -14.74
CA ARG A 243 -12.99 -16.83 -13.54
C ARG A 243 -11.96 -15.73 -13.80
N GLY A 244 -12.06 -15.05 -14.95
CA GLY A 244 -11.31 -13.84 -15.27
C GLY A 244 -10.38 -13.93 -16.48
N ASN A 245 -10.16 -15.12 -17.04
CA ASN A 245 -9.37 -15.32 -18.28
C ASN A 245 -7.93 -14.76 -18.22
N PHE A 246 -7.16 -15.11 -17.18
CA PHE A 246 -5.81 -14.60 -17.00
C PHE A 246 -4.83 -15.66 -16.48
N TRP A 247 -3.55 -15.45 -16.75
CA TRP A 247 -2.47 -16.30 -16.25
C TRP A 247 -2.01 -15.80 -14.88
N GLN A 248 -1.81 -16.71 -13.94
CA GLN A 248 -1.35 -16.40 -12.59
C GLN A 248 -0.42 -17.50 -12.03
N PRO A 249 0.40 -17.17 -11.02
CA PRO A 249 0.94 -18.19 -10.12
C PRO A 249 -0.17 -18.92 -9.36
N ILE A 250 0.18 -19.94 -8.58
CA ILE A 250 -0.76 -20.57 -7.65
C ILE A 250 -1.24 -19.52 -6.64
N THR A 251 -2.54 -19.38 -6.48
CA THR A 251 -3.15 -18.45 -5.53
C THR A 251 -4.32 -19.10 -4.84
N GLY A 252 -4.38 -18.96 -3.52
CA GLY A 252 -5.40 -19.58 -2.69
C GLY A 252 -5.99 -18.66 -1.65
N SER A 253 -7.24 -18.90 -1.26
CA SER A 253 -7.83 -18.25 -0.10
C SER A 253 -7.54 -19.03 1.17
N MET A 254 -7.17 -18.32 2.24
CA MET A 254 -6.98 -18.93 3.55
C MET A 254 -8.33 -19.26 4.19
N GLU A 255 -8.45 -20.48 4.71
CA GLU A 255 -9.61 -20.92 5.47
C GLU A 255 -9.55 -20.46 6.94
N GLU A 256 -10.67 -20.58 7.65
CA GLU A 256 -10.73 -20.20 9.06
C GLU A 256 -9.87 -21.15 9.91
N GLY A 257 -8.95 -20.58 10.69
CA GLY A 257 -8.01 -21.33 11.53
C GLY A 257 -6.75 -21.85 10.80
N GLU A 258 -6.68 -21.72 9.48
CA GLU A 258 -5.52 -22.15 8.69
C GLU A 258 -4.35 -21.15 8.79
N SER A 259 -3.12 -21.67 8.89
CA SER A 259 -1.92 -20.83 8.81
C SER A 259 -1.58 -20.53 7.34
N PRO A 260 -0.95 -19.38 7.02
CA PRO A 260 -0.56 -19.09 5.64
C PRO A 260 0.34 -20.16 5.00
N LEU A 261 1.17 -20.83 5.80
CA LEU A 261 2.07 -21.87 5.31
C LEU A 261 1.29 -23.15 4.96
N ASP A 262 0.28 -23.50 5.76
CA ASP A 262 -0.55 -24.68 5.51
C ASP A 262 -1.46 -24.44 4.29
N THR A 263 -2.02 -23.24 4.15
CA THR A 263 -2.72 -22.81 2.92
C THR A 263 -1.80 -22.97 1.71
N ALA A 264 -0.56 -22.46 1.77
CA ALA A 264 0.37 -22.59 0.65
C ALA A 264 0.68 -24.05 0.28
N ARG A 265 0.82 -24.94 1.27
CA ARG A 265 1.03 -26.38 1.02
C ARG A 265 -0.19 -27.03 0.37
N ARG A 266 -1.39 -26.74 0.86
CA ARG A 266 -2.65 -27.25 0.33
C ARG A 266 -2.83 -26.83 -1.13
N GLU A 267 -2.68 -25.55 -1.41
CA GLU A 267 -2.84 -24.98 -2.76
C GLU A 267 -1.83 -25.55 -3.76
N ILE A 268 -0.58 -25.83 -3.35
CA ILE A 268 0.38 -26.53 -4.22
C ILE A 268 -0.14 -27.94 -4.58
N ILE A 269 -0.69 -28.68 -3.62
CA ILE A 269 -1.19 -30.03 -3.84
C ILE A 269 -2.43 -30.01 -4.74
N GLU A 270 -3.38 -29.12 -4.47
CA GLU A 270 -4.62 -28.98 -5.24
C GLU A 270 -4.32 -28.60 -6.70
N GLU A 271 -3.37 -27.68 -6.92
CA GLU A 271 -3.10 -27.12 -8.25
C GLU A 271 -2.02 -27.86 -9.05
N THR A 272 -1.28 -28.77 -8.42
CA THR A 272 -0.23 -29.52 -9.12
C THR A 272 -0.35 -31.02 -9.00
N GLY A 273 -1.06 -31.53 -8.00
CA GLY A 273 -1.08 -32.94 -7.61
C GLY A 273 0.19 -33.41 -6.88
N HIS A 274 1.11 -32.50 -6.53
CA HIS A 274 2.38 -32.82 -5.86
C HIS A 274 2.53 -32.03 -4.57
N SER A 275 3.22 -32.61 -3.58
CA SER A 275 3.64 -31.86 -2.40
C SER A 275 4.84 -30.98 -2.73
N GLY A 276 4.83 -29.74 -2.26
CA GLY A 276 5.97 -28.85 -2.24
C GLY A 276 6.32 -28.41 -0.83
N ASP A 277 7.54 -27.90 -0.63
CA ASP A 277 7.96 -27.26 0.61
C ASP A 277 8.01 -25.73 0.39
N PRO A 278 6.92 -25.00 0.63
CA PRO A 278 6.87 -23.57 0.42
C PRO A 278 7.72 -22.84 1.47
N GLN A 279 8.57 -21.94 0.99
CA GLN A 279 9.32 -21.00 1.81
C GLN A 279 8.70 -19.61 1.70
N GLU A 280 8.61 -18.91 2.83
CA GLU A 280 8.05 -17.57 2.88
C GLU A 280 8.92 -16.60 2.07
N LEU A 281 8.27 -15.80 1.22
CA LEU A 281 8.88 -14.63 0.62
C LEU A 281 8.60 -13.42 1.49
N ASP A 282 9.52 -12.46 1.50
CA ASP A 282 9.30 -11.13 2.07
C ASP A 282 8.37 -10.30 1.17
N LEU A 283 7.14 -10.79 1.04
CA LEU A 283 6.05 -10.20 0.28
C LEU A 283 4.76 -10.37 1.07
N LEU A 284 4.31 -9.26 1.64
CA LEU A 284 2.99 -9.14 2.23
C LEU A 284 2.36 -7.86 1.71
N GLN A 285 1.28 -8.00 0.97
CA GLN A 285 0.62 -6.89 0.29
C GLN A 285 -0.88 -6.88 0.52
N SER A 286 -1.49 -5.73 0.32
CA SER A 286 -2.95 -5.57 0.32
C SER A 286 -3.40 -4.88 -0.96
N PHE A 287 -4.57 -5.25 -1.47
CA PHE A 287 -5.18 -4.61 -2.63
C PHE A 287 -6.70 -4.72 -2.60
N MET A 288 -7.37 -3.81 -3.31
CA MET A 288 -8.81 -3.88 -3.51
C MET A 288 -9.12 -4.87 -4.64
N ILE A 289 -10.15 -5.69 -4.47
CA ILE A 289 -10.66 -6.57 -5.51
C ILE A 289 -12.00 -6.02 -5.99
N GLU A 290 -12.11 -5.80 -7.29
CA GLU A 290 -13.38 -5.52 -7.97
C GLU A 290 -13.81 -6.79 -8.69
N SER A 291 -14.79 -7.50 -8.13
CA SER A 291 -15.28 -8.76 -8.68
C SER A 291 -16.77 -8.91 -8.37
N GLN A 292 -17.59 -8.94 -9.42
CA GLN A 292 -19.03 -9.14 -9.31
C GLN A 292 -19.37 -10.45 -8.58
N PHE A 293 -18.55 -11.49 -8.78
CA PHE A 293 -18.71 -12.76 -8.09
C PHE A 293 -18.55 -12.61 -6.57
N LEU A 294 -17.50 -11.90 -6.14
CA LEU A 294 -17.23 -11.71 -4.70
C LEU A 294 -18.16 -10.69 -4.05
N GLU A 295 -18.68 -9.72 -4.80
CA GLU A 295 -19.65 -8.72 -4.31
C GLU A 295 -20.95 -9.37 -3.81
N SER A 296 -21.31 -10.55 -4.32
CA SER A 296 -22.45 -11.31 -3.81
C SER A 296 -22.20 -11.94 -2.42
N ARG A 297 -20.93 -12.11 -2.04
CA ARG A 297 -20.50 -12.81 -0.82
C ARG A 297 -19.97 -11.87 0.26
N TYR A 298 -19.43 -10.71 -0.13
CA TYR A 298 -18.76 -9.79 0.78
C TYR A 298 -19.19 -8.34 0.56
N PRO A 299 -19.31 -7.53 1.63
CA PRO A 299 -19.62 -6.11 1.50
C PRO A 299 -18.44 -5.35 0.87
N ALA A 300 -18.76 -4.42 -0.04
CA ALA A 300 -17.77 -3.55 -0.66
C ALA A 300 -17.25 -2.45 0.32
N PRO A 301 -15.98 -2.01 0.17
CA PRO A 301 -14.98 -2.56 -0.73
C PRO A 301 -14.40 -3.88 -0.21
N ILE A 302 -14.13 -4.79 -1.14
CA ILE A 302 -13.47 -6.06 -0.86
C ILE A 302 -11.96 -5.80 -0.87
N ILE A 303 -11.31 -6.00 0.27
CA ILE A 303 -9.88 -5.79 0.42
C ILE A 303 -9.25 -7.13 0.78
N ALA A 304 -8.25 -7.53 0.00
CA ALA A 304 -7.49 -8.73 0.27
C ALA A 304 -6.12 -8.39 0.84
N SER A 305 -5.59 -9.22 1.74
CA SER A 305 -4.14 -9.40 1.86
C SER A 305 -3.68 -10.59 1.05
N GLU A 306 -2.44 -10.56 0.64
CA GLU A 306 -1.76 -11.67 -0.02
C GLU A 306 -0.37 -11.83 0.57
N LYS A 307 -0.07 -13.05 1.03
CA LYS A 307 1.26 -13.46 1.51
C LYS A 307 1.96 -14.31 0.46
N GLY A 308 3.20 -13.96 0.14
CA GLY A 308 4.00 -14.62 -0.88
C GLY A 308 4.81 -15.81 -0.36
N PHE A 309 4.87 -16.85 -1.17
CA PHE A 309 5.70 -18.04 -0.96
C PHE A 309 6.41 -18.43 -2.26
N VAL A 310 7.47 -19.22 -2.11
CA VAL A 310 8.19 -19.85 -3.21
C VAL A 310 8.32 -21.33 -2.94
N ALA A 311 8.14 -22.18 -3.95
CA ALA A 311 8.28 -23.62 -3.80
C ALA A 311 9.01 -24.20 -5.01
N ARG A 312 9.87 -25.19 -4.77
CA ARG A 312 10.59 -25.88 -5.83
C ARG A 312 9.84 -27.13 -6.26
N LEU A 313 9.53 -27.24 -7.56
CA LEU A 313 9.03 -28.47 -8.18
C LEU A 313 9.76 -28.72 -9.50
N SER A 314 10.03 -29.98 -9.82
CA SER A 314 10.62 -30.33 -11.11
C SER A 314 9.59 -30.14 -12.22
N SER A 315 9.96 -29.41 -13.28
CA SER A 315 9.13 -29.25 -14.46
C SER A 315 8.86 -30.55 -15.23
N GLN A 316 9.57 -31.63 -14.88
CA GLN A 316 9.37 -32.95 -15.49
C GLN A 316 8.22 -33.73 -14.85
N LEU A 317 7.73 -33.25 -13.69
CA LEU A 317 6.58 -33.87 -13.03
C LEU A 317 5.29 -33.59 -13.82
N PRO A 318 4.40 -34.58 -13.97
CA PRO A 318 3.10 -34.35 -14.59
C PRO A 318 2.24 -33.48 -13.67
N ILE A 319 1.87 -32.29 -14.12
CA ILE A 319 1.01 -31.38 -13.37
C ILE A 319 -0.45 -31.81 -13.54
N ARG A 320 -1.19 -31.90 -12.44
CA ARG A 320 -2.64 -32.06 -12.40
C ARG A 320 -3.24 -30.81 -11.78
N ILE A 321 -3.74 -29.92 -12.62
CA ILE A 321 -4.39 -28.66 -12.21
C ILE A 321 -5.82 -28.92 -11.75
N ASP A 322 -6.36 -28.05 -10.90
CA ASP A 322 -7.77 -28.07 -10.57
C ASP A 322 -8.60 -27.68 -11.80
N ALA A 323 -9.29 -28.66 -12.36
CA ALA A 323 -10.10 -28.49 -13.56
C ALA A 323 -11.38 -27.69 -13.31
N GLU A 324 -11.74 -27.31 -12.08
CA GLU A 324 -12.84 -26.37 -11.79
C GLU A 324 -12.39 -24.91 -11.94
N GLU A 325 -11.13 -24.64 -11.61
CA GLU A 325 -10.51 -23.30 -11.55
C GLU A 325 -9.80 -22.94 -12.87
N HIS A 326 -9.12 -23.93 -13.46
CA HIS A 326 -8.11 -23.77 -14.49
C HIS A 326 -8.37 -24.64 -15.73
N ASP A 327 -7.93 -24.19 -16.89
CA ASP A 327 -8.03 -24.91 -18.17
C ASP A 327 -6.70 -25.11 -18.90
N ASP A 328 -5.63 -24.44 -18.48
CA ASP A 328 -4.28 -24.59 -19.03
C ASP A 328 -3.20 -24.29 -17.97
N PHE A 329 -1.98 -24.78 -18.20
CA PHE A 329 -0.80 -24.47 -17.40
C PHE A 329 0.46 -24.41 -18.25
N GLY A 330 1.50 -23.75 -17.75
CA GLY A 330 2.75 -23.67 -18.50
C GLY A 330 3.95 -23.22 -17.66
N TRP A 331 5.06 -23.92 -17.88
CA TRP A 331 6.38 -23.53 -17.40
C TRP A 331 6.97 -22.46 -18.31
N ARG A 332 7.34 -21.31 -17.75
CA ARG A 332 7.88 -20.17 -18.50
C ARG A 332 9.15 -19.65 -17.85
N ASP A 333 10.11 -19.18 -18.64
CA ASP A 333 11.24 -18.45 -18.08
C ASP A 333 10.74 -17.24 -17.28
N TRP A 334 11.49 -16.83 -16.25
CA TRP A 334 11.08 -15.75 -15.34
C TRP A 334 10.69 -14.45 -16.06
N ARG A 335 11.47 -14.01 -17.06
CA ARG A 335 11.19 -12.77 -17.80
C ARG A 335 9.89 -12.85 -18.58
N ARG A 336 9.61 -13.98 -19.22
CA ARG A 336 8.35 -14.21 -19.93
C ARG A 336 7.20 -14.40 -18.96
N GLY A 337 7.40 -15.11 -17.86
CA GLY A 337 6.40 -15.30 -16.80
C GLY A 337 5.93 -13.97 -16.23
N CYS A 338 6.84 -13.09 -15.80
CA CYS A 338 6.50 -11.76 -15.31
C CYS A 338 5.75 -10.91 -16.34
N ARG A 339 6.11 -11.00 -17.63
CA ARG A 339 5.38 -10.28 -18.69
C ARG A 339 3.96 -10.80 -18.89
N VAL A 340 3.78 -12.12 -18.85
CA VAL A 340 2.47 -12.77 -18.98
C VAL A 340 1.56 -12.32 -17.85
N VAL A 341 2.02 -12.43 -16.59
CA VAL A 341 1.25 -12.01 -15.41
C VAL A 341 0.92 -10.52 -15.44
N ARG A 342 1.88 -9.64 -15.79
CA ARG A 342 1.63 -8.18 -15.88
C ARG A 342 0.64 -7.80 -16.98
N LEU A 343 0.63 -8.52 -18.10
CA LEU A 343 -0.31 -8.24 -19.20
C LEU A 343 -1.74 -8.67 -18.83
N SER A 344 -1.85 -9.71 -18.00
CA SER A 344 -3.12 -10.32 -17.63
C SER A 344 -3.69 -9.76 -16.33
N ASP A 345 -2.86 -9.18 -15.47
CA ASP A 345 -3.27 -8.49 -14.26
C ASP A 345 -3.28 -6.97 -14.48
N CYS A 346 -4.45 -6.42 -14.83
CA CYS A 346 -4.68 -4.97 -14.91
C CYS A 346 -4.42 -4.22 -13.58
N ARG A 347 -4.13 -4.94 -12.47
CA ARG A 347 -3.77 -4.39 -11.16
C ARG A 347 -2.31 -3.94 -11.05
N GLU A 348 -1.44 -4.29 -12.01
CA GLU A 348 0.01 -3.98 -12.00
C GLU A 348 0.49 -3.14 -13.21
N ARG A 349 -0.38 -2.33 -13.83
CA ARG A 349 0.07 -1.39 -14.87
C ARG A 349 0.93 -0.27 -14.30
#